data_AF-A0A323U512-F1
#
_entry.id   AF-A0A323U512-F1
#
_cell.length_a   1.000
_cell.length_b   1.000
_cell.length_c   1.000
_cell.angle_alpha   90.00
_cell.angle_beta   90.00
_cell.angle_gamma   90.00
#
_symmetry.space_group_name_H-M   'P 1'
#
loop_
_entity.id
_entity.type
_entity.pdbx_description
1 polymer ?
#
loop_
_entity_poly.entity_id
_entity_poly.type
_entity_poly.pdbx_seq_one_letter_code
_entity_poly.pdbx_strand_id
1 'polypeptide(L)'
;MHIRDNFTPEEWDKVLSGPAAAAAAILAAAPSGLTGIIAEGIATVNAMKELARASSAPLLQAIAASLDAKQEEQPEAHPRDGQRFKSFEEAKKAMLERLRSAFWIVQTKATPEDVSAYQQYVVSVAERVARAAKEGGFLGIGGEQVSQAEKDTLDEIRSTLGIA
;
A
#
# COMPACT_ATOMS: atom_id res chain seq x y z
N MET A 1 11.60 -18.10 16.31
CA MET A 1 12.27 -17.15 15.39
C MET A 1 11.19 -16.25 14.83
N HIS A 2 11.30 -14.93 14.99
CA HIS A 2 10.28 -14.03 14.47
C HIS A 2 10.52 -13.84 12.97
N ILE A 3 9.47 -13.86 12.15
CA ILE A 3 9.61 -13.68 10.69
C ILE A 3 10.33 -12.38 10.31
N ARG A 4 10.22 -11.34 11.15
CA ARG A 4 10.95 -10.08 11.00
C ARG A 4 12.47 -10.26 11.01
N ASP A 5 13.00 -11.25 11.73
CA ASP A 5 14.44 -11.50 11.85
C ASP A 5 15.07 -11.93 10.51
N ASN A 6 14.26 -12.33 9.53
CA ASN A 6 14.71 -12.66 8.18
C ASN A 6 15.05 -11.42 7.35
N PHE A 7 14.65 -10.22 7.77
CA PHE A 7 14.79 -8.98 7.02
C PHE A 7 15.80 -8.04 7.70
N THR A 8 16.61 -7.35 6.89
CA THR A 8 17.37 -6.21 7.39
C THR A 8 16.41 -5.04 7.71
N PRO A 9 16.82 -4.03 8.50
CA PRO A 9 15.98 -2.87 8.77
C PRO A 9 15.50 -2.15 7.50
N GLU A 10 16.37 -2.03 6.50
CA GLU A 10 16.07 -1.38 5.22
C GLU A 10 15.10 -2.20 4.37
N GLU A 11 15.26 -3.52 4.35
CA GLU A 11 14.33 -4.42 3.67
C GLU A 11 12.96 -4.40 4.34
N TRP A 12 12.93 -4.41 5.67
CA TRP A 12 11.69 -4.34 6.43
C TRP A 12 10.91 -3.05 6.15
N ASP A 13 11.59 -1.91 6.05
CA ASP A 13 10.95 -0.64 5.68
C ASP A 13 10.35 -0.68 4.26
N LYS A 14 11.02 -1.34 3.30
CA LYS A 14 10.47 -1.59 1.96
C LYS A 14 9.24 -2.49 2.00
N VAL A 15 9.27 -3.58 2.80
CA VAL A 15 8.10 -4.46 2.98
C VAL A 15 6.92 -3.69 3.59
N LEU A 16 7.17 -2.88 4.62
CA LEU A 16 6.13 -2.05 5.25
C LEU A 16 5.54 -1.00 4.30
N SER A 17 6.35 -0.43 3.40
CA SER A 17 5.92 0.61 2.47
C SER A 17 5.29 0.08 1.18
N GLY A 18 5.45 -1.21 0.85
CA GLY A 18 4.88 -1.83 -0.36
C GLY A 18 3.36 -1.66 -0.52
N PRO A 19 2.52 -1.96 0.50
CA PRO A 19 1.08 -1.76 0.41
C PRO A 19 0.70 -0.28 0.26
N ALA A 20 1.44 0.63 0.93
CA ALA A 20 1.24 2.07 0.77
C ALA A 20 1.61 2.56 -0.63
N ALA A 21 2.63 1.95 -1.27
CA ALA A 21 2.98 2.23 -2.66
C ALA A 21 1.86 1.78 -3.61
N ALA A 22 1.26 0.60 -3.39
CA ALA A 22 0.11 0.14 -4.17
C ALA A 22 -1.09 1.11 -4.06
N ALA A 23 -1.42 1.55 -2.85
CA ALA A 23 -2.44 2.58 -2.62
C ALA A 23 -2.10 3.90 -3.34
N ALA A 24 -0.85 4.37 -3.24
CA ALA A 24 -0.42 5.60 -3.89
C ALA A 24 -0.47 5.50 -5.43
N ALA A 25 -0.25 4.31 -6.01
CA ALA A 25 -0.42 4.08 -7.44
C ALA A 25 -1.89 4.27 -7.88
N ILE A 26 -2.85 3.80 -7.08
CA ILE A 26 -4.29 4.02 -7.31
C ILE A 26 -4.63 5.51 -7.25
N LEU A 27 -4.19 6.22 -6.20
CA LEU A 27 -4.43 7.66 -6.05
C LEU A 27 -3.83 8.46 -7.22
N ALA A 28 -2.66 8.06 -7.72
CA ALA A 28 -2.03 8.67 -8.89
C ALA A 28 -2.77 8.34 -10.21
N ALA A 29 -3.47 7.22 -10.30
CA ALA A 29 -4.24 6.86 -11.49
C ALA A 29 -5.54 7.69 -11.64
N ALA A 30 -6.12 8.13 -10.51
CA ALA A 30 -7.36 8.91 -10.48
C ALA A 30 -7.23 10.17 -9.60
N PRO A 31 -6.37 11.14 -9.97
CA PRO A 31 -6.06 12.29 -9.14
C PRO A 31 -7.26 13.22 -8.90
N SER A 32 -8.27 13.19 -9.77
CA SER A 32 -9.50 13.97 -9.64
C SER A 32 -10.40 13.54 -8.48
N GLY A 33 -10.21 12.33 -7.94
CA GLY A 33 -10.93 11.84 -6.75
C GLY A 33 -10.28 12.22 -5.42
N LEU A 34 -9.12 12.89 -5.45
CA LEU A 34 -8.39 13.27 -4.25
C LEU A 34 -9.01 14.54 -3.64
N THR A 35 -9.57 14.40 -2.44
CA THR A 35 -10.18 15.49 -1.67
C THR A 35 -9.21 16.04 -0.61
N GLY A 36 -8.17 15.28 -0.25
CA GLY A 36 -7.11 15.73 0.63
C GLY A 36 -6.01 14.71 0.86
N ILE A 37 -4.80 15.00 0.37
CA ILE A 37 -3.64 14.09 0.39
C ILE A 37 -3.28 13.60 1.81
N ILE A 38 -3.40 14.47 2.83
CA ILE A 38 -3.08 14.10 4.21
C ILE A 38 -4.14 13.15 4.77
N ALA A 39 -5.42 13.46 4.59
CA ALA A 39 -6.53 12.64 5.07
C ALA A 39 -6.52 11.26 4.40
N GLU A 40 -6.26 11.22 3.10
CA GLU A 40 -6.11 9.98 2.33
C GLU A 40 -4.90 9.16 2.77
N GLY A 41 -3.79 9.81 3.12
CA GLY A 41 -2.63 9.15 3.71
C GLY A 41 -2.99 8.46 5.04
N ILE A 42 -3.70 9.14 5.93
CA ILE A 42 -4.17 8.58 7.21
C ILE A 42 -5.13 7.41 6.97
N ALA A 43 -6.10 7.57 6.06
CA ALA A 43 -7.05 6.53 5.69
C ALA A 43 -6.34 5.26 5.17
N THR A 44 -5.32 5.45 4.34
CA THR A 44 -4.50 4.36 3.79
C THR A 44 -3.78 3.59 4.91
N VAL A 45 -3.16 4.31 5.86
CA VAL A 45 -2.48 3.69 6.99
C VAL A 45 -3.47 2.91 7.87
N ASN A 46 -4.66 3.45 8.11
CA ASN A 46 -5.70 2.76 8.88
C ASN A 46 -6.18 1.50 8.16
N ALA A 47 -6.44 1.56 6.85
CA ALA A 47 -6.82 0.41 6.04
C ALA A 47 -5.75 -0.69 6.08
N MET A 48 -4.47 -0.31 5.97
CA MET A 48 -3.34 -1.24 6.11
C MET A 48 -3.35 -1.93 7.47
N LYS A 49 -3.51 -1.18 8.56
CA LYS A 49 -3.56 -1.75 9.92
C LYS A 49 -4.69 -2.75 10.09
N GLU A 50 -5.91 -2.35 9.72
CA GLU A 50 -7.09 -3.20 9.84
C GLU A 50 -6.94 -4.50 9.05
N LEU A 51 -6.52 -4.40 7.78
CA LEU A 51 -6.36 -5.56 6.90
C LEU A 51 -5.21 -6.47 7.34
N ALA A 52 -4.11 -5.92 7.85
CA ALA A 52 -3.00 -6.71 8.37
C ALA A 52 -3.41 -7.48 9.64
N ARG A 53 -4.12 -6.82 10.57
CA ARG A 53 -4.62 -7.44 11.81
C ARG A 53 -5.66 -8.53 11.56
N ALA A 54 -6.42 -8.44 10.47
CA ALA A 54 -7.44 -9.43 10.12
C ALA A 54 -6.85 -10.78 9.68
N SER A 55 -5.55 -10.84 9.32
CA SER A 55 -4.90 -12.07 8.89
C SER A 55 -4.16 -12.78 10.02
N SER A 56 -4.19 -14.11 10.04
CA SER A 56 -3.37 -14.92 10.94
C SER A 56 -1.94 -15.19 10.42
N ALA A 57 -1.60 -14.74 9.21
CA ALA A 57 -0.29 -14.99 8.61
C ALA A 57 0.83 -14.31 9.43
N PRO A 58 1.92 -15.01 9.78
CA PRO A 58 3.02 -14.46 10.57
C PRO A 58 3.57 -13.14 10.03
N LEU A 59 3.75 -13.01 8.72
CA LEU A 59 4.25 -11.78 8.10
C LEU A 59 3.31 -10.60 8.33
N LEU A 60 2.00 -10.80 8.16
CA LEU A 60 1.01 -9.73 8.32
C LEU A 60 0.84 -9.33 9.78
N GLN A 61 0.96 -10.27 10.72
CA GLN A 61 1.01 -9.98 12.15
C GLN A 61 2.24 -9.13 12.51
N ALA A 62 3.41 -9.44 11.94
CA ALA A 62 4.62 -8.63 12.14
C ALA A 62 4.50 -7.23 11.54
N ILE A 63 3.84 -7.10 10.36
CA ILE A 63 3.52 -5.82 9.74
C ILE A 63 2.59 -5.00 10.65
N ALA A 64 1.49 -5.59 11.14
CA ALA A 64 0.55 -4.93 12.03
C ALA A 64 1.25 -4.38 13.30
N ALA A 65 2.05 -5.22 13.98
CA ALA A 65 2.81 -4.81 15.15
C ALA A 65 3.79 -3.66 14.85
N SER A 66 4.43 -3.67 13.68
CA SER A 66 5.37 -2.61 13.28
C SER A 66 4.67 -1.30 12.95
N LEU A 67 3.47 -1.35 12.37
CA LEU A 67 2.65 -0.17 12.10
C LEU A 67 2.11 0.45 13.39
N ASP A 68 1.86 -0.36 14.43
CA ASP A 68 1.42 0.10 15.75
C ASP A 68 2.55 0.82 16.48
N ALA A 69 3.74 0.21 16.53
CA ALA A 69 4.94 0.84 17.12
C ALA A 69 5.26 2.20 16.48
N LYS A 70 5.18 2.31 15.15
CA LYS A 70 5.41 3.57 14.41
C LYS A 70 4.35 4.66 14.65
N GLN A 71 3.18 4.32 15.22
CA GLN A 71 2.16 5.33 15.58
C GLN A 71 2.34 5.85 17.00
N GLU A 72 2.85 5.01 17.90
CA GLU A 72 3.16 5.39 19.29
C GLU A 72 4.36 6.35 19.34
N GLU A 73 5.31 6.16 18.43
CA GLU A 73 6.31 7.17 18.07
C GLU A 73 5.59 8.33 17.36
N GLN A 74 5.31 9.43 18.08
CA GLN A 74 4.59 10.61 17.58
C GLN A 74 5.04 10.99 16.15
N PRO A 75 4.13 11.49 15.28
CA PRO A 75 4.50 11.91 13.94
C PRO A 75 5.32 13.20 14.06
N GLU A 76 6.62 13.09 14.31
CA GLU A 76 7.55 14.04 13.74
C GLU A 76 7.28 13.95 12.25
N ALA A 77 6.61 14.98 11.72
CA ALA A 77 6.41 15.22 10.32
C ALA A 77 7.79 15.38 9.68
N HIS A 78 8.52 14.28 9.58
CA HIS A 78 9.68 14.16 8.74
C HIS A 78 9.12 14.42 7.35
N PRO A 79 9.51 15.52 6.68
CA PRO A 79 9.26 15.62 5.28
C PRO A 79 9.96 14.41 4.68
N ARG A 80 9.19 13.39 4.26
CA ARG A 80 9.72 12.38 3.36
C ARG A 80 10.29 13.19 2.23
N ASP A 81 11.60 13.12 2.01
CA ASP A 81 12.28 13.82 0.92
C ASP A 81 11.40 13.72 -0.31
N GLY A 82 10.72 14.83 -0.60
CA GLY A 82 9.54 14.80 -1.44
C GLY A 82 10.03 14.54 -2.84
N GLN A 83 10.01 13.28 -3.27
CA GLN A 83 10.31 12.93 -4.65
C GLN A 83 9.28 13.66 -5.50
N ARG A 84 9.69 14.78 -6.10
CA ARG A 84 8.85 15.58 -6.97
C ARG A 84 8.74 14.84 -8.29
N PHE A 85 7.62 14.15 -8.48
CA PHE A 85 7.25 13.60 -9.76
C PHE A 85 6.80 14.72 -10.70
N LYS A 86 7.15 14.63 -11.98
CA LYS A 86 6.75 15.61 -13.00
C LYS A 86 5.33 15.37 -13.50
N SER A 87 4.78 14.18 -13.26
CA SER A 87 3.40 13.81 -13.59
C SER A 87 2.86 12.72 -12.67
N PHE A 88 1.53 12.57 -12.66
CA PHE A 88 0.86 11.46 -11.97
C PHE A 88 1.21 10.10 -12.58
N GLU A 89 1.44 10.02 -13.89
CA GLU A 89 1.95 8.80 -14.53
C GLU A 89 3.33 8.40 -13.98
N GLU A 90 4.26 9.36 -13.86
CA GLU A 90 5.59 9.11 -13.32
C GLU A 90 5.51 8.65 -11.86
N ALA A 91 4.64 9.28 -11.08
CA ALA A 91 4.36 8.87 -9.70
C ALA A 91 3.83 7.44 -9.64
N LYS A 92 2.81 7.09 -10.45
CA LYS A 92 2.26 5.73 -10.54
C LYS A 92 3.34 4.70 -10.86
N LYS A 93 4.14 4.93 -11.91
CA LYS A 93 5.24 4.03 -12.30
C LYS A 93 6.24 3.84 -11.17
N ALA A 94 6.67 4.92 -10.52
CA ALA A 94 7.59 4.85 -9.39
C ALA A 94 7.00 4.07 -8.20
N MET A 95 5.70 4.21 -7.95
CA MET A 95 5.03 3.45 -6.88
C MET A 95 4.93 1.95 -7.21
N LEU A 96 4.67 1.58 -8.47
CA LEU A 96 4.68 0.18 -8.90
C LEU A 96 6.09 -0.44 -8.80
N GLU A 97 7.16 0.30 -9.09
CA GLU A 97 8.54 -0.18 -8.88
C GLU A 97 8.86 -0.41 -7.39
N ARG A 98 8.38 0.49 -6.52
CA ARG A 98 8.52 0.32 -5.06
C ARG A 98 7.78 -0.93 -4.59
N LEU A 99 6.56 -1.14 -5.07
CA LEU A 99 5.80 -2.36 -4.79
C LEU A 99 6.54 -3.61 -5.27
N ARG A 100 7.07 -3.59 -6.51
CA ARG A 100 7.85 -4.72 -7.06
C ARG A 100 9.06 -5.05 -6.20
N SER A 101 9.79 -4.03 -5.77
CA SER A 101 10.97 -4.18 -4.90
C SER A 101 10.59 -4.81 -3.55
N ALA A 102 9.51 -4.33 -2.93
CA ALA A 102 9.00 -4.89 -1.68
C ALA A 102 8.57 -6.35 -1.85
N PHE A 103 7.85 -6.66 -2.93
CA PHE A 103 7.37 -8.00 -3.20
C PHE A 103 8.51 -8.99 -3.50
N TRP A 104 9.55 -8.56 -4.20
CA TRP A 104 10.75 -9.39 -4.43
C TRP A 104 11.43 -9.78 -3.11
N ILE A 105 11.53 -8.84 -2.15
CA ILE A 105 12.07 -9.10 -0.81
C ILE A 105 11.23 -10.16 -0.08
N VAL A 106 9.90 -10.02 -0.11
CA VAL A 106 8.97 -10.97 0.52
C VAL A 106 9.10 -12.36 -0.12
N GLN A 107 9.07 -12.45 -1.46
CA GLN A 107 9.22 -13.72 -2.18
C GLN A 107 10.52 -14.45 -1.85
N THR A 108 11.61 -13.70 -1.65
CA THR A 108 12.94 -14.29 -1.45
C THR A 108 13.13 -14.81 -0.02
N LYS A 109 12.42 -14.25 0.97
CA LYS A 109 12.73 -14.45 2.39
C LYS A 109 11.58 -14.96 3.27
N ALA A 110 10.36 -14.92 2.75
CA ALA A 110 9.17 -15.40 3.45
C ALA A 110 8.74 -16.79 2.96
N THR A 111 7.85 -17.44 3.71
CA THR A 111 7.26 -18.72 3.30
C THR A 111 6.27 -18.52 2.14
N PRO A 112 5.95 -19.55 1.33
CA PRO A 112 4.94 -19.44 0.29
C PRO A 112 3.56 -18.98 0.81
N GLU A 113 3.21 -19.37 2.03
CA GLU A 113 1.97 -18.95 2.69
C GLU A 113 1.98 -17.44 3.00
N ASP A 114 3.09 -16.94 3.58
CA ASP A 114 3.27 -15.51 3.85
C ASP A 114 3.30 -14.68 2.57
N VAL A 115 3.92 -15.20 1.49
CA VAL A 115 3.92 -14.56 0.17
C VAL A 115 2.49 -14.41 -0.33
N SER A 116 1.70 -15.48 -0.29
CA SER A 116 0.29 -15.45 -0.73
C SER A 116 -0.54 -14.47 0.10
N ALA A 117 -0.38 -14.50 1.42
CA ALA A 117 -1.04 -13.59 2.33
C ALA A 117 -0.67 -12.13 2.05
N TYR A 118 0.62 -11.85 1.81
CA TYR A 118 1.09 -10.50 1.48
C TYR A 118 0.52 -10.00 0.15
N GLN A 119 0.47 -10.84 -0.88
CA GLN A 119 -0.12 -10.44 -2.16
C GLN A 119 -1.61 -10.08 -2.00
N GLN A 120 -2.40 -10.94 -1.35
CA GLN A 120 -3.82 -10.69 -1.09
C GLN A 120 -4.04 -9.43 -0.25
N TYR A 121 -3.20 -9.21 0.75
CA TYR A 121 -3.22 -8.03 1.60
C TYR A 121 -2.96 -6.75 0.79
N VAL A 122 -1.92 -6.71 -0.05
CA VAL A 122 -1.62 -5.55 -0.91
C VAL A 122 -2.79 -5.23 -1.85
N VAL A 123 -3.35 -6.25 -2.51
CA VAL A 123 -4.52 -6.06 -3.40
C VAL A 123 -5.71 -5.52 -2.61
N SER A 124 -5.98 -6.05 -1.42
CA SER A 124 -7.08 -5.60 -0.55
C SER A 124 -6.92 -4.14 -0.12
N VAL A 125 -5.69 -3.70 0.17
CA VAL A 125 -5.39 -2.29 0.49
C VAL A 125 -5.68 -1.40 -0.72
N ALA A 126 -5.17 -1.77 -1.90
CA ALA A 126 -5.39 -1.02 -3.14
C ALA A 126 -6.89 -0.93 -3.51
N GLU A 127 -7.62 -2.04 -3.40
CA GLU A 127 -9.06 -2.08 -3.64
C GLU A 127 -9.84 -1.23 -2.64
N ARG A 128 -9.46 -1.23 -1.36
CA ARG A 128 -10.12 -0.41 -0.34
C ARG A 128 -9.94 1.09 -0.63
N VAL A 129 -8.76 1.49 -1.09
CA VAL A 129 -8.49 2.88 -1.49
C VAL A 129 -9.27 3.25 -2.75
N ALA A 130 -9.30 2.41 -3.78
CA ALA A 130 -10.10 2.63 -4.99
C ALA A 130 -11.61 2.73 -4.68
N ARG A 131 -12.13 1.91 -3.76
CA ARG A 131 -13.54 1.98 -3.34
C ARG A 131 -13.84 3.21 -2.48
N ALA A 132 -12.90 3.65 -1.64
CA ALA A 132 -13.07 4.88 -0.87
C ALA A 132 -13.14 6.13 -1.77
N ALA A 133 -12.50 6.11 -2.95
CA ALA A 133 -12.66 7.14 -3.95
C ALA A 133 -14.08 7.16 -4.57
N LYS A 134 -14.67 5.98 -4.80
CA LYS A 134 -16.01 5.79 -5.40
C LYS A 134 -17.16 6.38 -4.57
N GLU A 135 -17.09 6.38 -3.25
CA GLU A 135 -18.22 6.85 -2.41
C GLU A 135 -18.31 8.39 -2.32
N GLY A 136 -17.47 9.11 -3.08
CA GLY A 136 -17.43 10.57 -3.15
C GLY A 136 -16.14 11.18 -2.65
N GLY A 137 -15.01 10.51 -2.87
CA GLY A 137 -13.80 10.78 -2.11
C GLY A 137 -14.01 10.55 -0.61
N PHE A 138 -12.92 10.43 0.14
CA PHE A 138 -12.95 10.14 1.57
C PHE A 138 -13.69 11.21 2.43
N LEU A 139 -14.18 12.31 1.82
CA LEU A 139 -14.92 13.43 2.42
C LEU A 139 -16.28 13.79 1.76
N GLY A 140 -16.84 12.97 0.85
CA GLY A 140 -18.28 13.03 0.52
C GLY A 140 -18.76 13.95 -0.62
N ILE A 141 -17.96 14.17 -1.67
CA ILE A 141 -18.41 14.72 -2.96
C ILE A 141 -18.40 13.61 -4.03
N GLY A 142 -19.58 13.00 -4.22
CA GLY A 142 -19.86 11.83 -5.07
C GLY A 142 -19.20 11.80 -6.45
N GLY A 143 -18.66 10.62 -6.81
CA GLY A 143 -18.17 10.26 -8.15
C GLY A 143 -18.51 8.81 -8.50
N GLU A 144 -18.44 8.44 -9.78
CA GLU A 144 -18.95 7.17 -10.34
C GLU A 144 -18.16 5.91 -9.89
N GLN A 145 -18.58 4.71 -10.32
CA GLN A 145 -17.90 3.42 -10.09
C GLN A 145 -16.38 3.49 -10.31
N VAL A 146 -15.60 2.62 -9.63
CA VAL A 146 -14.13 2.47 -9.84
C VAL A 146 -13.80 2.69 -11.30
N SER A 147 -13.05 3.76 -11.56
CA SER A 147 -12.78 4.26 -12.90
C SER A 147 -12.00 3.23 -13.70
N GLN A 148 -12.02 3.35 -15.03
CA GLN A 148 -11.23 2.44 -15.87
C GLN A 148 -9.73 2.52 -15.53
N ALA A 149 -9.21 3.73 -15.26
CA ALA A 149 -7.82 3.94 -14.86
C ALA A 149 -7.46 3.23 -13.53
N GLU A 150 -8.37 3.22 -12.55
CA GLU A 150 -8.17 2.49 -11.29
C GLU A 150 -8.24 0.97 -11.49
N LYS A 151 -9.15 0.47 -12.34
CA LYS A 151 -9.21 -0.96 -12.70
C LYS A 151 -7.93 -1.42 -13.38
N ASP A 152 -7.48 -0.67 -14.39
CA ASP A 152 -6.23 -0.96 -15.10
C ASP A 152 -5.04 -0.96 -14.13
N THR A 153 -5.04 -0.03 -13.16
CA THR A 153 -3.99 0.03 -12.14
C THR A 153 -4.07 -1.11 -11.13
N LEU A 154 -5.26 -1.58 -10.75
CA LEU A 154 -5.42 -2.79 -9.93
C LEU A 154 -4.86 -4.02 -10.66
N ASP A 155 -5.09 -4.12 -11.97
CA ASP A 155 -4.55 -5.22 -12.77
C ASP A 155 -3.02 -5.13 -12.92
N GLU A 156 -2.46 -3.91 -13.04
CA GLU A 156 -1.01 -3.70 -12.98
C GLU A 156 -0.40 -4.07 -11.61
N ILE A 157 -1.10 -3.79 -10.50
CA ILE A 157 -0.70 -4.21 -9.15
C ILE A 157 -0.70 -5.74 -9.05
N ARG A 158 -1.78 -6.39 -9.50
CA ARG A 158 -1.92 -7.85 -9.52
C ARG A 158 -0.82 -8.52 -10.36
N SER A 159 -0.55 -7.98 -11.54
CA SER A 159 0.55 -8.40 -12.42
C SER A 159 1.92 -8.21 -11.76
N THR A 160 2.15 -7.08 -11.09
CA THR A 160 3.39 -6.81 -10.32
C THR A 160 3.59 -7.83 -9.19
N LEU A 161 2.49 -8.31 -8.61
CA LEU A 161 2.49 -9.35 -7.60
C LEU A 161 2.53 -10.77 -8.19
N GLY A 162 2.49 -10.95 -9.51
CA GLY A 162 2.47 -12.28 -10.13
C GLY A 162 1.17 -13.07 -9.92
N ILE A 163 0.06 -12.38 -9.66
CA ILE A 163 -1.27 -12.97 -9.62
C ILE A 163 -2.02 -12.45 -10.85
N ALA A 164 -1.94 -13.17 -11.97
CA ALA A 164 -2.69 -12.86 -13.19
C ALA A 164 -3.81 -13.89 -13.39
#